data_AF-A0AAW2JSI7-F1
#
_entry.id   AF-A0AAW2JSI7-F1
#
_cell.length_a   1.000
_cell.length_b   1.000
_cell.length_c   1.000
_cell.angle_alpha   90.00
_cell.angle_beta   90.00
_cell.angle_gamma   90.00
#
_symmetry.space_group_name_H-M   'P 1'
#
loop_
_entity.id
_entity.type
_entity.pdbx_description
1 polymer ?
#
loop_
_entity_poly.entity_id
_entity_poly.type
_entity_poly.pdbx_seq_one_letter_code
_entity_poly.pdbx_strand_id
1 'polypeptide(L)'
;MGVSGGEDGARNGPSLMPGGSHRAYLNIHNILEKVAAQVDDGPCVTYIGEGGSGNFVKMVHNGIEYGDMQLISEAYDVLKNVGGLGNEELAEIFGEWNRGELESFLIEITSDIFKVEDEETGNGHLVDKILDKTGMKGTGKWTVQQAAELSIAAPTIAASLDSRYMSGLKEEREAAAEIFEEEGLKEEINNVGAVDKKRLIDDVRQALYASKICSYAQGMNLLRAKSMEKVWGLNLGELARIWKGGCIIRAVFLDRIKQAYQRNPGLANLLVDPEFAKEMVQRQAAWRRVVGLAIQKGISVPGMSASLQYFDTYRRGRLPANLVQAQRDYFGAHTYERIDRPGSYHTEWSKLARKAEYSSNRKPEV
;
A
#
# COMPACT_ATOMS: atom_id res chain seq x y z
N MET A 1 11.91 0.90 21.53
CA MET A 1 10.47 1.21 21.63
C MET A 1 10.13 2.15 20.50
N GLY A 2 9.18 1.78 19.65
CA GLY A 2 8.67 2.70 18.64
C GLY A 2 7.80 3.79 19.27
N VAL A 3 7.86 5.00 18.72
CA VAL A 3 7.00 6.14 19.10
C VAL A 3 6.48 6.78 17.82
N SER A 4 5.17 7.04 17.72
CA SER A 4 4.54 7.65 16.55
C SER A 4 3.53 8.73 16.97
N GLY A 5 3.47 9.83 16.24
CA GLY A 5 2.56 10.96 16.50
C GLY A 5 3.06 12.35 16.10
N GLY A 6 4.31 12.45 15.64
CA GLY A 6 4.91 13.76 15.34
C GLY A 6 5.16 14.58 16.61
N GLU A 7 5.39 15.87 16.44
CA GLU A 7 5.65 16.79 17.55
C GLU A 7 4.42 16.96 18.46
N ASP A 8 3.25 17.17 17.85
CA ASP A 8 1.98 17.33 18.58
C ASP A 8 1.60 16.04 19.35
N GLY A 9 1.67 14.88 18.68
CA GLY A 9 1.43 13.60 19.33
C GLY A 9 2.42 13.31 20.45
N ALA A 10 3.69 13.69 20.33
CA ALA A 10 4.65 13.56 21.42
C ALA A 10 4.28 14.40 22.65
N ARG A 11 3.63 15.55 22.45
CA ARG A 11 3.19 16.46 23.53
C ARG A 11 1.87 16.03 24.17
N ASN A 12 0.93 15.53 23.36
CA ASN A 12 -0.48 15.35 23.73
C ASN A 12 -0.91 13.88 23.86
N GLY A 13 -0.11 12.94 23.34
CA GLY A 13 -0.38 11.51 23.44
C GLY A 13 0.04 10.76 22.17
N PRO A 14 1.19 10.05 22.16
CA PRO A 14 1.61 9.28 21.01
C PRO A 14 1.12 7.83 21.10
N SER A 15 1.29 7.07 20.01
CA SER A 15 1.26 5.62 20.04
C SER A 15 2.64 5.08 20.43
N LEU A 16 2.69 4.14 21.37
CA LEU A 16 3.91 3.58 21.93
C LEU A 16 4.00 2.07 21.70
N MET A 17 5.14 1.62 21.19
CA MET A 17 5.37 0.22 20.78
C MET A 17 6.60 -0.35 21.51
N PRO A 18 6.53 -0.59 22.84
CA PRO A 18 7.63 -1.14 23.61
C PRO A 18 7.85 -2.63 23.29
N GLY A 19 9.08 -2.97 22.91
CA GLY A 19 9.56 -4.35 22.83
C GLY A 19 10.88 -4.49 23.56
N GLY A 20 11.27 -5.73 23.88
CA GLY A 20 12.48 -6.03 24.65
C GLY A 20 12.17 -6.82 25.91
N SER A 21 12.87 -6.53 27.01
CA SER A 21 12.65 -7.21 28.29
C SER A 21 11.25 -6.90 28.86
N HIS A 22 10.45 -7.95 29.08
CA HIS A 22 9.14 -7.81 29.72
C HIS A 22 9.26 -7.21 31.13
N ARG A 23 10.30 -7.58 31.89
CA ARG A 23 10.58 -6.99 33.22
C ARG A 23 10.86 -5.48 33.12
N ALA A 24 11.59 -5.04 32.09
CA ALA A 24 11.83 -3.61 31.88
C ALA A 24 10.52 -2.87 31.54
N TYR A 25 9.65 -3.47 30.72
CA TYR A 25 8.32 -2.93 30.43
C TYR A 25 7.47 -2.78 31.70
N LEU A 26 7.41 -3.81 32.56
CA LEU A 26 6.67 -3.75 33.83
C LEU A 26 7.14 -2.61 34.75
N ASN A 27 8.41 -2.23 34.71
CA ASN A 27 8.92 -1.10 35.50
C ASN A 27 8.43 0.27 35.00
N ILE A 28 8.04 0.39 33.72
CA ILE A 28 7.69 1.68 33.09
C ILE A 28 6.25 1.75 32.57
N HIS A 29 5.51 0.64 32.53
CA HIS A 29 4.19 0.57 31.88
C HIS A 29 3.21 1.64 32.38
N ASN A 30 3.13 1.88 33.69
CA ASN A 30 2.29 2.91 34.30
C ASN A 30 2.57 4.33 33.77
N ILE A 31 3.82 4.63 33.41
CA ILE A 31 4.18 5.93 32.80
C ILE A 31 3.72 5.92 31.34
N LEU A 32 4.03 4.85 30.61
CA LEU A 32 3.69 4.74 29.19
C LEU A 32 2.18 4.82 28.95
N GLU A 33 1.37 4.16 29.77
CA GLU A 33 -0.10 4.18 29.68
C GLU A 33 -0.69 5.57 29.93
N LYS A 34 -0.10 6.34 30.86
CA LYS A 34 -0.55 7.71 31.17
C LYS A 34 -0.19 8.73 30.10
N VAL A 35 0.94 8.54 29.41
CA VAL A 35 1.41 9.48 28.38
C VAL A 35 0.97 9.11 26.98
N ALA A 36 0.55 7.87 26.73
CA ALA A 36 0.02 7.45 25.43
C ALA A 36 -1.31 8.13 25.11
N ALA A 37 -1.63 8.22 23.82
CA ALA A 37 -2.98 8.59 23.38
C ALA A 37 -4.02 7.66 24.00
N GLN A 38 -5.17 8.21 24.39
CA GLN A 38 -6.29 7.44 24.92
C GLN A 38 -7.35 7.29 23.82
N VAL A 39 -7.83 6.07 23.62
CA VAL A 39 -9.01 5.76 22.81
C VAL A 39 -10.01 4.98 23.66
N ASP A 40 -11.22 4.76 23.16
CA ASP A 40 -12.26 4.02 23.90
C ASP A 40 -11.83 2.60 24.30
N ASP A 41 -10.87 2.01 23.57
CA ASP A 41 -10.26 0.72 23.89
C ASP A 41 -9.02 0.81 24.82
N GLY A 42 -8.85 1.92 25.52
CA GLY A 42 -7.74 2.16 26.44
C GLY A 42 -6.52 2.85 25.79
N PRO A 43 -5.37 2.87 26.49
CA PRO A 43 -4.20 3.61 26.05
C PRO A 43 -3.55 2.97 24.81
N CYS A 44 -3.03 3.80 23.91
CA CYS A 44 -2.34 3.40 22.67
C CYS A 44 -0.91 2.89 22.94
N VAL A 45 -0.80 1.94 23.85
CA VAL A 45 0.42 1.22 24.20
C VAL A 45 0.10 -0.23 24.53
N THR A 46 1.01 -1.13 24.19
CA THR A 46 1.00 -2.54 24.64
C THR A 46 2.41 -3.11 24.58
N TYR A 47 2.72 -4.12 25.39
CA TYR A 47 3.97 -4.85 25.24
C TYR A 47 3.95 -5.65 23.93
N ILE A 48 4.85 -5.30 23.02
CA ILE A 48 4.87 -5.85 21.66
C ILE A 48 5.44 -7.27 21.65
N GLY A 49 6.51 -7.52 22.41
CA GLY A 49 7.22 -8.79 22.43
C GLY A 49 8.71 -8.62 22.72
N GLU A 50 9.48 -9.68 22.56
CA GLU A 50 10.91 -9.69 22.90
C GLU A 50 11.79 -8.93 21.88
N GLY A 51 13.04 -8.69 22.27
CA GLY A 51 14.08 -8.14 21.40
C GLY A 51 13.68 -6.83 20.69
N GLY A 52 13.94 -6.78 19.38
CA GLY A 52 13.67 -5.61 18.53
C GLY A 52 12.23 -5.46 18.05
N SER A 53 11.27 -6.24 18.58
CA SER A 53 9.89 -6.32 18.08
C SER A 53 9.19 -4.96 17.97
N GLY A 54 9.29 -4.13 19.01
CA GLY A 54 8.68 -2.80 19.03
C GLY A 54 9.22 -1.84 17.96
N ASN A 55 10.52 -1.94 17.64
CA ASN A 55 11.11 -1.16 16.56
C ASN A 55 10.68 -1.70 15.19
N PHE A 56 10.54 -3.02 15.06
CA PHE A 56 10.05 -3.66 13.83
C PHE A 56 8.59 -3.28 13.54
N VAL A 57 7.73 -3.31 14.56
CA VAL A 57 6.34 -2.83 14.43
C VAL A 57 6.29 -1.37 13.99
N LYS A 58 7.13 -0.50 14.56
CA LYS A 58 7.20 0.91 14.15
C LYS A 58 7.71 1.10 12.72
N MET A 59 8.67 0.27 12.30
CA MET A 59 9.16 0.27 10.92
C MET A 59 8.02 -0.05 9.95
N VAL A 60 7.26 -1.14 10.20
CA VAL A 60 6.11 -1.51 9.36
C VAL A 60 5.01 -0.45 9.39
N HIS A 61 4.72 0.16 10.55
CA HIS A 61 3.82 1.31 10.64
C HIS A 61 4.23 2.41 9.65
N ASN A 62 5.52 2.79 9.59
CA ASN A 62 5.97 3.81 8.65
C ASN A 62 5.94 3.34 7.18
N GLY A 63 6.09 2.04 6.92
CA GLY A 63 5.84 1.49 5.59
C GLY A 63 4.38 1.66 5.16
N ILE A 64 3.43 1.35 6.05
CA ILE A 64 1.99 1.57 5.80
C ILE A 64 1.69 3.06 5.61
N GLU A 65 2.28 3.93 6.44
CA GLU A 65 2.18 5.39 6.30
C GLU A 65 2.61 5.88 4.92
N TYR A 66 3.72 5.36 4.39
CA TYR A 66 4.19 5.72 3.04
C TYR A 66 3.19 5.27 1.97
N GLY A 67 2.62 4.07 2.13
CA GLY A 67 1.55 3.58 1.27
C GLY A 67 0.31 4.48 1.31
N ASP A 68 -0.18 4.84 2.49
CA ASP A 68 -1.36 5.68 2.66
C ASP A 68 -1.15 7.07 2.02
N MET A 69 -0.01 7.72 2.29
CA MET A 69 0.32 9.02 1.68
C MET A 69 0.36 8.96 0.15
N GLN A 70 0.97 7.90 -0.40
CA GLN A 70 1.07 7.73 -1.86
C GLN A 70 -0.30 7.49 -2.49
N LEU A 71 -1.15 6.67 -1.87
CA LEU A 71 -2.50 6.42 -2.37
C LEU A 71 -3.37 7.68 -2.34
N ILE A 72 -3.21 8.50 -1.30
CA ILE A 72 -3.88 9.81 -1.18
C ILE A 72 -3.39 10.76 -2.27
N SER A 73 -2.08 10.84 -2.53
CA SER A 73 -1.54 11.69 -3.60
C SER A 73 -2.00 11.24 -4.99
N GLU A 74 -2.13 9.93 -5.23
CA GLU A 74 -2.66 9.41 -6.49
C GLU A 74 -4.15 9.72 -6.67
N ALA A 75 -4.93 9.68 -5.58
CA ALA A 75 -6.33 10.12 -5.61
C ALA A 75 -6.45 11.61 -5.96
N TYR A 76 -5.61 12.44 -5.33
CA TYR A 76 -5.49 13.86 -5.67
C TYR A 76 -5.14 14.07 -7.15
N ASP A 77 -4.11 13.40 -7.64
CA ASP A 77 -3.60 13.58 -9.00
C ASP A 77 -4.65 13.21 -10.06
N VAL A 78 -5.35 12.08 -9.87
CA VAL A 78 -6.47 11.69 -10.75
C VAL A 78 -7.60 12.72 -10.69
N LEU A 79 -8.01 13.16 -9.50
CA LEU A 79 -9.11 14.11 -9.35
C LEU A 79 -8.77 15.47 -9.98
N LYS A 80 -7.54 15.94 -9.83
CA LYS A 80 -7.08 17.20 -10.40
C LYS A 80 -6.90 17.11 -11.91
N ASN A 81 -6.06 16.19 -12.38
CA ASN A 81 -5.61 16.17 -13.78
C ASN A 81 -6.57 15.46 -14.73
N VAL A 82 -7.36 14.50 -14.24
CA VAL A 82 -8.42 13.84 -15.04
C VAL A 82 -9.79 14.47 -14.77
N GLY A 83 -10.09 14.80 -13.51
CA GLY A 83 -11.37 15.39 -13.11
C GLY A 83 -11.47 16.90 -13.32
N GLY A 84 -10.35 17.61 -13.49
CA GLY A 84 -10.32 19.06 -13.60
C GLY A 84 -10.89 19.75 -12.37
N LEU A 85 -10.55 19.24 -11.18
CA LEU A 85 -11.01 19.77 -9.89
C LEU A 85 -9.99 20.76 -9.34
N GLY A 86 -10.49 21.91 -8.86
CA GLY A 86 -9.71 22.92 -8.15
C GLY A 86 -9.39 22.51 -6.71
N ASN A 87 -8.50 23.25 -6.04
CA ASN A 87 -8.08 22.91 -4.68
C ASN A 87 -9.21 23.10 -3.66
N GLU A 88 -10.11 24.07 -3.86
CA GLU A 88 -11.29 24.26 -3.02
C GLU A 88 -12.25 23.07 -3.12
N GLU A 89 -12.52 22.59 -4.34
CA GLU A 89 -13.32 21.38 -4.57
C GLU A 89 -12.65 20.15 -3.91
N LEU A 90 -11.32 20.02 -4.05
CA LEU A 90 -10.56 18.95 -3.41
C LEU A 90 -10.64 19.04 -1.87
N ALA A 91 -10.54 20.23 -1.28
CA ALA A 91 -10.70 20.42 0.16
C ALA A 91 -12.07 19.95 0.66
N GLU A 92 -13.14 20.31 -0.06
CA GLU A 92 -14.50 19.87 0.25
C GLU A 92 -14.65 18.35 0.15
N ILE A 93 -14.17 17.75 -0.95
CA ILE A 93 -14.24 16.31 -1.21
C ILE A 93 -13.48 15.51 -0.15
N PHE A 94 -12.24 15.87 0.15
CA PHE A 94 -11.46 15.19 1.19
C PHE A 94 -12.05 15.43 2.59
N GLY A 95 -12.63 16.60 2.84
CA GLY A 95 -13.39 16.88 4.04
C GLY A 95 -14.63 15.99 4.18
N GLU A 96 -15.36 15.74 3.09
CA GLU A 96 -16.47 14.78 3.04
C GLU A 96 -16.01 13.35 3.29
N TRP A 97 -14.92 12.92 2.65
CA TRP A 97 -14.35 11.59 2.85
C TRP A 97 -13.92 11.38 4.30
N ASN A 98 -13.41 12.43 4.95
CA ASN A 98 -13.02 12.38 6.36
C ASN A 98 -14.20 12.26 7.34
N ARG A 99 -15.45 12.47 6.88
CA ARG A 99 -16.67 12.25 7.70
C ARG A 99 -17.28 10.86 7.50
N GLY A 100 -16.60 10.00 6.74
CA GLY A 100 -17.07 8.67 6.40
C GLY A 100 -16.02 7.59 6.65
N GLU A 101 -16.04 6.56 5.83
CA GLU A 101 -15.17 5.39 6.02
C GLU A 101 -13.66 5.65 5.87
N LEU A 102 -13.29 6.77 5.25
CA LEU A 102 -11.91 7.22 5.09
C LEU A 102 -11.45 8.12 6.23
N GLU A 103 -12.28 8.36 7.26
CA GLU A 103 -11.91 9.15 8.44
C GLU A 103 -10.55 8.72 8.99
N SER A 104 -9.58 9.63 8.84
CA SER A 104 -8.20 9.41 9.24
C SER A 104 -7.43 10.71 9.26
N PHE A 105 -6.38 10.76 10.08
CA PHE A 105 -5.54 11.95 10.20
C PHE A 105 -4.92 12.38 8.86
N LEU A 106 -4.49 11.44 8.02
CA LEU A 106 -3.90 11.78 6.72
C LEU A 106 -4.91 12.40 5.74
N ILE A 107 -6.18 12.00 5.80
CA ILE A 107 -7.25 12.60 4.97
C ILE A 107 -7.62 13.99 5.52
N GLU A 108 -7.71 14.12 6.84
CA GLU A 108 -7.94 15.40 7.54
C GLU A 108 -6.91 16.46 7.12
N ILE A 109 -5.62 16.18 7.32
CA ILE A 109 -4.57 17.15 6.98
C ILE A 109 -4.50 17.41 5.48
N THR A 110 -4.87 16.44 4.63
CA THR A 110 -4.91 16.62 3.17
C THR A 110 -6.00 17.63 2.79
N SER A 111 -7.18 17.52 3.40
CA SER A 111 -8.27 18.51 3.24
C SER A 111 -7.80 19.90 3.67
N ASP A 112 -7.07 20.02 4.77
CA ASP A 112 -6.60 21.32 5.26
C ASP A 112 -5.47 21.91 4.41
N ILE A 113 -4.55 21.08 3.92
CA ILE A 113 -3.48 21.48 3.00
C ILE A 113 -4.04 22.18 1.75
N PHE A 114 -5.14 21.68 1.19
CA PHE A 114 -5.76 22.29 0.02
C PHE A 114 -6.36 23.69 0.27
N LYS A 115 -6.60 24.07 1.53
CA LYS A 115 -7.14 25.39 1.91
C LYS A 115 -6.06 26.44 2.16
N VAL A 116 -4.79 26.03 2.24
CA VAL A 116 -3.70 26.94 2.59
C VAL A 116 -3.33 27.79 1.39
N GLU A 117 -3.63 29.08 1.46
CA GLU A 117 -3.18 30.09 0.49
C GLU A 117 -1.67 30.32 0.59
N ASP A 118 -1.05 30.70 -0.52
CA ASP A 118 0.34 31.14 -0.53
C ASP A 118 0.44 32.60 -0.07
N GLU A 119 0.72 32.80 1.22
CA GLU A 119 0.88 34.13 1.82
C GLU A 119 2.06 34.92 1.24
N GLU A 120 3.10 34.27 0.71
CA GLU A 120 4.28 34.96 0.19
C GLU A 120 4.00 35.62 -1.16
N THR A 121 3.28 34.94 -2.06
CA THR A 121 2.93 35.50 -3.37
C THR A 121 1.56 36.16 -3.39
N GLY A 122 0.70 35.87 -2.41
CA GLY A 122 -0.69 36.35 -2.35
C GLY A 122 -1.58 35.82 -3.48
N ASN A 123 -1.17 34.75 -4.17
CA ASN A 123 -1.89 34.20 -5.31
C ASN A 123 -1.80 32.67 -5.40
N GLY A 124 -2.98 32.03 -5.35
CA GLY A 124 -3.12 30.57 -5.41
C GLY A 124 -2.87 29.89 -4.07
N HIS A 125 -2.76 28.57 -4.10
CA HIS A 125 -2.57 27.75 -2.90
C HIS A 125 -1.12 27.32 -2.75
N LEU A 126 -0.66 27.22 -1.51
CA LEU A 126 0.71 26.85 -1.17
C LEU A 126 1.11 25.49 -1.76
N VAL A 127 0.18 24.51 -1.78
CA VAL A 127 0.45 23.16 -2.31
C VAL A 127 0.90 23.16 -3.77
N ASP A 128 0.43 24.12 -4.58
CA ASP A 128 0.81 24.25 -5.99
C ASP A 128 2.20 24.89 -6.18
N LYS A 129 2.76 25.47 -5.11
CA LYS A 129 4.09 26.10 -5.09
C LYS A 129 5.16 25.19 -4.50
N ILE A 130 4.76 24.13 -3.81
CA ILE A 130 5.68 23.17 -3.20
C ILE A 130 6.35 22.37 -4.31
N LEU A 131 7.69 22.32 -4.28
CA LEU A 131 8.48 21.50 -5.18
C LEU A 131 8.09 20.02 -5.02
N ASP A 132 7.79 19.35 -6.15
CA ASP A 132 7.37 17.95 -6.25
C ASP A 132 8.55 16.96 -6.07
N LYS A 133 9.35 17.18 -5.02
CA LYS A 133 10.54 16.41 -4.68
C LYS A 133 10.49 15.99 -3.22
N THR A 134 10.21 14.71 -2.98
CA THR A 134 10.02 14.21 -1.62
C THR A 134 11.30 13.64 -1.02
N GLY A 135 11.58 14.01 0.23
CA GLY A 135 12.64 13.38 1.03
C GLY A 135 12.17 12.05 1.67
N MET A 136 13.13 11.27 2.18
CA MET A 136 12.85 10.10 3.02
C MET A 136 13.93 9.88 4.08
N LYS A 137 13.53 9.42 5.26
CA LYS A 137 14.43 9.16 6.40
C LYS A 137 14.83 7.67 6.55
N GLY A 138 14.48 6.83 5.59
CA GLY A 138 14.95 5.44 5.47
C GLY A 138 14.03 4.33 6.03
N THR A 139 13.06 4.63 6.90
CA THR A 139 12.20 3.60 7.52
C THR A 139 11.27 2.88 6.53
N GLY A 140 10.75 3.58 5.51
CA GLY A 140 9.99 2.97 4.42
C GLY A 140 10.85 1.97 3.63
N LYS A 141 12.11 2.33 3.32
CA LYS A 141 13.09 1.45 2.67
C LYS A 141 13.35 0.18 3.47
N TRP A 142 13.54 0.29 4.79
CA TRP A 142 13.75 -0.89 5.64
C TRP A 142 12.55 -1.84 5.64
N THR A 143 11.32 -1.31 5.58
CA THR A 143 10.12 -2.15 5.47
C THR A 143 10.15 -3.00 4.20
N VAL A 144 10.44 -2.39 3.04
CA VAL A 144 10.54 -3.10 1.76
C VAL A 144 11.68 -4.12 1.77
N GLN A 145 12.84 -3.76 2.34
CA GLN A 145 13.96 -4.69 2.48
C GLN A 145 13.60 -5.90 3.34
N GLN A 146 12.92 -5.70 4.48
CA GLN A 146 12.46 -6.82 5.32
C GLN A 146 11.36 -7.64 4.65
N ALA A 147 10.49 -7.02 3.84
CA ALA A 147 9.51 -7.74 3.06
C ALA A 147 10.18 -8.70 2.06
N ALA A 148 11.21 -8.22 1.34
CA ALA A 148 11.99 -9.05 0.43
C ALA A 148 12.73 -10.18 1.18
N GLU A 149 13.41 -9.88 2.29
CA GLU A 149 14.13 -10.87 3.11
C GLU A 149 13.20 -12.00 3.59
N LEU A 150 11.97 -11.66 3.96
CA LEU A 150 10.97 -12.61 4.44
C LEU A 150 10.14 -13.27 3.32
N SER A 151 10.43 -12.96 2.06
CA SER A 151 9.63 -13.42 0.91
C SER A 151 8.14 -13.04 1.02
N ILE A 152 7.85 -11.84 1.54
CA ILE A 152 6.50 -11.29 1.68
C ILE A 152 6.30 -10.19 0.64
N ALA A 153 5.27 -10.35 -0.19
CA ALA A 153 4.90 -9.33 -1.16
C ALA A 153 4.28 -8.09 -0.46
N ALA A 154 4.92 -6.93 -0.62
CA ALA A 154 4.42 -5.63 -0.17
C ALA A 154 4.46 -4.58 -1.30
N PRO A 155 3.82 -4.86 -2.46
CA PRO A 155 3.99 -4.04 -3.66
C PRO A 155 3.42 -2.62 -3.53
N THR A 156 2.41 -2.39 -2.69
CA THR A 156 1.88 -1.03 -2.46
C THR A 156 2.88 -0.16 -1.72
N ILE A 157 3.52 -0.73 -0.69
CA ILE A 157 4.56 -0.03 0.09
C ILE A 157 5.81 0.17 -0.79
N ALA A 158 6.18 -0.82 -1.62
CA ALA A 158 7.29 -0.67 -2.57
C ALA A 158 7.02 0.44 -3.60
N ALA A 159 5.82 0.48 -4.20
CA ALA A 159 5.42 1.53 -5.12
C ALA A 159 5.51 2.93 -4.50
N SER A 160 5.11 3.09 -3.23
CA SER A 160 5.26 4.36 -2.52
C SER A 160 6.72 4.80 -2.32
N LEU A 161 7.65 3.86 -2.28
CA LEU A 161 9.08 4.16 -2.18
C LEU A 161 9.65 4.54 -3.55
N ASP A 162 9.27 3.81 -4.60
CA ASP A 162 9.67 4.08 -5.98
C ASP A 162 9.15 5.46 -6.44
N SER A 163 7.90 5.81 -6.13
CA SER A 163 7.35 7.15 -6.41
C SER A 163 8.19 8.26 -5.78
N ARG A 164 8.71 8.06 -4.56
CA ARG A 164 9.59 9.04 -3.91
C ARG A 164 10.94 9.14 -4.62
N TYR A 165 11.53 8.01 -5.02
CA TYR A 165 12.76 8.01 -5.81
C TYR A 165 12.57 8.76 -7.13
N MET A 166 11.49 8.47 -7.86
CA MET A 166 11.16 9.15 -9.12
C MET A 166 10.92 10.65 -8.92
N SER A 167 10.24 11.05 -7.84
CA SER A 167 10.08 12.47 -7.50
C SER A 167 11.43 13.18 -7.28
N GLY A 168 12.42 12.44 -6.77
CA GLY A 168 13.79 12.89 -6.53
C GLY A 168 14.54 13.31 -7.80
N LEU A 169 14.22 12.70 -8.94
CA LEU A 169 14.83 12.92 -10.26
C LEU A 169 14.20 14.11 -10.99
N LYS A 170 13.92 15.20 -10.28
CA LYS A 170 13.15 16.35 -10.79
C LYS A 170 13.71 16.91 -12.11
N GLU A 171 15.00 17.22 -12.11
CA GLU A 171 15.69 17.82 -13.25
C GLU A 171 15.73 16.87 -14.46
N GLU A 172 15.89 15.56 -14.22
CA GLU A 172 15.83 14.53 -15.27
C GLU A 172 14.42 14.37 -15.83
N ARG A 173 13.38 14.46 -14.98
CA ARG A 173 11.97 14.37 -15.41
C ARG A 173 11.58 15.56 -16.29
N GLU A 174 12.01 16.77 -15.94
CA GLU A 174 11.74 17.97 -16.74
C GLU A 174 12.42 17.89 -18.12
N ALA A 175 13.71 17.52 -18.15
CA ALA A 175 14.43 17.31 -19.41
C ALA A 175 13.78 16.20 -20.27
N ALA A 176 13.31 15.11 -19.65
CA ALA A 176 12.61 14.05 -20.35
C ALA A 176 11.25 14.51 -20.92
N ALA A 177 10.52 15.37 -20.20
CA ALA A 177 9.24 15.92 -20.66
C ALA A 177 9.42 16.74 -21.94
N GLU A 178 10.43 17.61 -21.99
CA GLU A 178 10.77 18.39 -23.20
C GLU A 178 11.07 17.47 -24.39
N ILE A 179 11.90 16.44 -24.20
CA ILE A 179 12.24 15.47 -25.26
C ILE A 179 10.99 14.75 -25.78
N PHE A 180 10.11 14.29 -24.89
CA PHE A 180 8.92 13.57 -25.34
C PHE A 180 7.90 14.50 -26.01
N GLU A 181 7.79 15.76 -25.58
CA GLU A 181 6.99 16.77 -26.25
C GLU A 181 7.50 17.04 -27.68
N GLU A 182 8.82 17.16 -27.86
CA GLU A 182 9.46 17.31 -29.17
C GLU A 182 9.17 16.12 -30.11
N GLU A 183 9.11 14.90 -29.57
CA GLU A 183 8.72 13.68 -30.30
C GLU A 183 7.20 13.55 -30.54
N GLY A 184 6.42 14.54 -30.12
CA GLY A 184 4.99 14.64 -30.38
C GLY A 184 4.09 13.96 -29.33
N LEU A 185 4.63 13.59 -28.17
CA LEU A 185 3.81 13.19 -27.03
C LEU A 185 3.05 14.41 -26.52
N LYS A 186 1.73 14.39 -26.68
CA LYS A 186 0.87 15.45 -26.16
C LYS A 186 0.42 15.08 -24.75
N GLU A 187 0.63 15.99 -23.81
CA GLU A 187 -0.01 15.86 -22.51
C GLU A 187 -1.53 15.93 -22.66
N GLU A 188 -2.22 14.91 -22.14
CA GLU A 188 -3.69 14.95 -21.98
C GLU A 188 -4.10 15.50 -20.60
N ILE A 189 -3.15 16.03 -19.84
CA ILE A 189 -3.40 16.67 -18.54
C ILE A 189 -4.33 17.86 -18.77
N ASN A 190 -5.38 17.98 -17.94
CA ASN A 190 -6.44 18.98 -18.08
C ASN A 190 -7.29 18.86 -19.37
N ASN A 191 -7.10 17.83 -20.19
CA ASN A 191 -8.04 17.48 -21.26
C ASN A 191 -9.18 16.66 -20.65
N VAL A 192 -10.01 17.37 -19.87
CA VAL A 192 -11.25 16.87 -19.27
C VAL A 192 -12.18 16.53 -20.43
N GLY A 193 -12.06 15.32 -20.97
CA GLY A 193 -13.06 14.78 -21.89
C GLY A 193 -14.44 14.73 -21.22
N ALA A 194 -15.39 13.99 -21.79
CA ALA A 194 -16.69 13.77 -21.15
C ALA A 194 -16.59 12.85 -19.91
N VAL A 195 -15.85 13.24 -18.88
CA VAL A 195 -15.73 12.54 -17.60
C VAL A 195 -16.85 13.04 -16.68
N ASP A 196 -17.69 12.12 -16.23
CA ASP A 196 -18.66 12.39 -15.17
C ASP A 196 -17.90 12.60 -13.85
N LYS A 197 -17.70 13.86 -13.47
CA LYS A 197 -16.97 14.26 -12.26
C LYS A 197 -17.51 13.57 -11.00
N LYS A 198 -18.84 13.52 -10.83
CA LYS A 198 -19.47 12.93 -9.65
C LYS A 198 -19.15 11.44 -9.55
N ARG A 199 -19.24 10.73 -10.68
CA ARG A 199 -18.87 9.32 -10.75
C ARG A 199 -17.38 9.11 -10.51
N LEU A 200 -16.52 9.96 -11.08
CA LEU A 200 -15.07 9.87 -10.86
C LEU A 200 -14.73 10.03 -9.39
N ILE A 201 -15.30 11.02 -8.71
CA ILE A 201 -15.08 11.26 -7.28
C ILE A 201 -15.42 10.01 -6.46
N ASP A 202 -16.60 9.41 -6.69
CA ASP A 202 -16.99 8.20 -5.98
C ASP A 202 -16.11 7.00 -6.35
N ASP A 203 -15.75 6.85 -7.62
CA ASP A 203 -14.90 5.76 -8.08
C ASP A 203 -13.49 5.84 -7.46
N VAL A 204 -12.89 7.04 -7.40
CA VAL A 204 -11.59 7.31 -6.76
C VAL A 204 -11.66 7.04 -5.26
N ARG A 205 -12.72 7.48 -4.59
CA ARG A 205 -12.96 7.20 -3.16
C ARG A 205 -12.97 5.69 -2.88
N GLN A 206 -13.67 4.92 -3.71
CA GLN A 206 -13.73 3.46 -3.61
C GLN A 206 -12.38 2.79 -3.90
N ALA A 207 -11.66 3.28 -4.93
CA ALA A 207 -10.33 2.81 -5.31
C ALA A 207 -9.30 3.03 -4.20
N LEU A 208 -9.30 4.23 -3.60
CA LEU A 208 -8.45 4.61 -2.47
C LEU A 208 -8.71 3.68 -1.28
N TYR A 209 -9.98 3.46 -0.92
CA TYR A 209 -10.34 2.57 0.18
C TYR A 209 -9.87 1.12 -0.04
N ALA A 210 -10.15 0.56 -1.23
CA ALA A 210 -9.74 -0.81 -1.56
C ALA A 210 -8.21 -0.97 -1.60
N SER A 211 -7.49 0.05 -2.09
CA SER A 211 -6.03 0.06 -2.10
C SER A 211 -5.46 0.15 -0.68
N LYS A 212 -6.09 0.94 0.20
CA LYS A 212 -5.73 1.02 1.62
C LYS A 212 -5.85 -0.34 2.30
N ILE A 213 -6.94 -1.09 2.09
CA ILE A 213 -7.08 -2.46 2.60
C ILE A 213 -5.89 -3.33 2.17
N CYS A 214 -5.48 -3.25 0.91
CA CYS A 214 -4.33 -4.02 0.40
C CYS A 214 -3.01 -3.62 1.07
N SER A 215 -2.76 -2.33 1.27
CA SER A 215 -1.56 -1.83 1.96
C SER A 215 -1.46 -2.38 3.40
N TYR A 216 -2.55 -2.33 4.16
CA TYR A 216 -2.59 -2.87 5.52
C TYR A 216 -2.50 -4.39 5.53
N ALA A 217 -3.14 -5.09 4.59
CA ALA A 217 -3.01 -6.54 4.45
C ALA A 217 -1.54 -6.97 4.25
N GLN A 218 -0.81 -6.24 3.39
CA GLN A 218 0.61 -6.48 3.14
C GLN A 218 1.45 -6.24 4.41
N GLY A 219 1.25 -5.11 5.09
CA GLY A 219 1.94 -4.78 6.34
C GLY A 219 1.67 -5.78 7.46
N MET A 220 0.41 -6.19 7.64
CA MET A 220 0.04 -7.19 8.66
C MET A 220 0.62 -8.57 8.37
N ASN A 221 0.67 -8.97 7.10
CA ASN A 221 1.33 -10.23 6.71
C ASN A 221 2.84 -10.18 6.98
N LEU A 222 3.49 -9.03 6.76
CA LEU A 222 4.90 -8.83 7.09
C LEU A 222 5.16 -8.96 8.59
N LEU A 223 4.30 -8.36 9.43
CA LEU A 223 4.37 -8.51 10.88
C LEU A 223 4.18 -9.96 11.31
N ARG A 224 3.20 -10.67 10.73
CA ARG A 224 2.99 -12.10 11.02
C ARG A 224 4.21 -12.93 10.66
N ALA A 225 4.77 -12.74 9.48
CA ALA A 225 5.94 -13.47 9.01
C ALA A 225 7.14 -13.27 9.94
N LYS A 226 7.43 -12.02 10.32
CA LYS A 226 8.51 -11.73 11.28
C LYS A 226 8.23 -12.31 12.65
N SER A 227 6.97 -12.24 13.11
CA SER A 227 6.57 -12.85 14.38
C SER A 227 6.80 -14.35 14.40
N MET A 228 6.56 -15.05 13.30
CA MET A 228 6.83 -16.48 13.17
C MET A 228 8.35 -16.77 13.13
N GLU A 229 9.12 -16.02 12.34
CA GLU A 229 10.58 -16.16 12.25
C GLU A 229 11.27 -15.96 13.61
N LYS A 230 10.82 -14.98 14.39
CA LYS A 230 11.42 -14.60 15.68
C LYS A 230 10.68 -15.16 16.89
N VAL A 231 9.61 -15.92 16.69
CA VAL A 231 8.74 -16.47 17.75
C VAL A 231 8.27 -15.37 18.74
N TRP A 232 7.95 -14.18 18.23
CA TRP A 232 7.55 -13.04 19.07
C TRP A 232 6.13 -13.14 19.62
N GLY A 233 5.28 -13.98 19.03
CA GLY A 233 3.87 -14.11 19.44
C GLY A 233 3.08 -12.80 19.31
N LEU A 234 3.35 -12.00 18.28
CA LEU A 234 2.70 -10.71 18.08
C LEU A 234 1.17 -10.85 18.00
N ASN A 235 0.45 -10.07 18.80
CA ASN A 235 -1.00 -9.96 18.72
C ASN A 235 -1.39 -8.85 17.73
N LEU A 236 -1.70 -9.22 16.49
CA LEU A 236 -2.01 -8.26 15.41
C LEU A 236 -3.26 -7.42 15.70
N GLY A 237 -4.24 -7.96 16.45
CA GLY A 237 -5.41 -7.19 16.88
C GLY A 237 -5.03 -6.07 17.87
N GLU A 238 -4.13 -6.35 18.81
CA GLU A 238 -3.58 -5.35 19.72
C GLU A 238 -2.70 -4.31 19.01
N LEU A 239 -1.94 -4.72 17.98
CA LEU A 239 -1.19 -3.77 17.14
C LEU A 239 -2.13 -2.80 16.42
N ALA A 240 -3.24 -3.29 15.87
CA ALA A 240 -4.26 -2.44 15.27
C ALA A 240 -4.90 -1.50 16.31
N ARG A 241 -5.19 -2.00 17.53
CA ARG A 241 -5.75 -1.20 18.63
C ARG A 241 -4.86 -0.02 18.98
N ILE A 242 -3.56 -0.23 19.20
CA ILE A 242 -2.65 0.85 19.59
C ILE A 242 -2.36 1.86 18.47
N TRP A 243 -2.73 1.54 17.23
CA TRP A 243 -2.64 2.46 16.10
C TRP A 243 -3.95 3.25 15.88
N LYS A 244 -5.03 2.96 16.61
CA LYS A 244 -6.30 3.71 16.49
C LYS A 244 -6.16 5.19 16.87
N GLY A 245 -5.17 5.53 17.70
CA GLY A 245 -4.92 6.89 18.18
C GLY A 245 -3.44 7.20 18.31
N GLY A 246 -3.12 8.49 18.42
CA GLY A 246 -1.78 9.01 18.66
C GLY A 246 -0.79 8.90 17.50
N CYS A 247 -0.87 7.88 16.64
CA CYS A 247 0.03 7.72 15.50
C CYS A 247 -0.42 8.46 14.23
N ILE A 248 0.44 8.49 13.21
CA ILE A 248 0.16 9.15 11.92
C ILE A 248 -0.94 8.40 11.14
N ILE A 249 -0.91 7.08 11.13
CA ILE A 249 -1.88 6.26 10.37
C ILE A 249 -3.23 6.08 11.09
N ARG A 250 -3.49 6.87 12.14
CA ARG A 250 -4.71 6.73 12.95
C ARG A 250 -5.96 6.96 12.11
N ALA A 251 -6.93 6.05 12.23
CA ALA A 251 -8.13 6.01 11.39
C ALA A 251 -9.21 5.14 12.03
N VAL A 252 -10.48 5.43 11.73
CA VAL A 252 -11.61 4.54 12.10
C VAL A 252 -11.45 3.14 11.49
N PHE A 253 -10.75 3.07 10.36
CA PHE A 253 -10.36 1.85 9.66
C PHE A 253 -9.66 0.83 10.58
N LEU A 254 -8.90 1.27 11.59
CA LEU A 254 -8.09 0.33 12.39
C LEU A 254 -8.91 -0.43 13.41
N ASP A 255 -10.06 0.11 13.84
CA ASP A 255 -10.99 -0.65 14.66
C ASP A 255 -11.52 -1.87 13.91
N ARG A 256 -11.77 -1.74 12.60
CA ARG A 256 -12.19 -2.87 11.75
C ARG A 256 -11.11 -3.93 11.60
N ILE A 257 -9.85 -3.53 11.49
CA ILE A 257 -8.72 -4.47 11.49
C ILE A 257 -8.61 -5.20 12.82
N LYS A 258 -8.72 -4.47 13.95
CA LYS A 258 -8.77 -5.06 15.29
C LYS A 258 -9.89 -6.11 15.36
N GLN A 259 -11.11 -5.76 14.94
CA GLN A 259 -12.25 -6.67 14.94
C GLN A 259 -12.01 -7.91 14.06
N ALA A 260 -11.40 -7.77 12.89
CA ALA A 260 -11.05 -8.90 12.03
C ALA A 260 -10.12 -9.92 12.72
N TYR A 261 -9.08 -9.43 13.41
CA TYR A 261 -8.17 -10.30 14.18
C TYR A 261 -8.77 -10.80 15.50
N GLN A 262 -9.76 -10.11 16.08
CA GLN A 262 -10.54 -10.64 17.20
C GLN A 262 -11.44 -11.80 16.75
N ARG A 263 -12.08 -11.69 15.58
CA ARG A 263 -12.88 -12.77 14.98
C ARG A 263 -12.02 -13.98 14.65
N ASN A 264 -10.83 -13.75 14.08
CA ASN A 264 -9.91 -14.81 13.72
C ASN A 264 -8.45 -14.40 13.97
N PRO A 265 -7.85 -14.76 15.12
CA PRO A 265 -6.44 -14.48 15.40
C PRO A 265 -5.48 -15.15 14.40
N GLY A 266 -5.90 -16.26 13.78
CA GLY A 266 -5.14 -17.00 12.77
C GLY A 266 -5.41 -16.56 11.32
N LEU A 267 -6.00 -15.37 11.12
CA LEU A 267 -6.38 -14.86 9.81
C LEU A 267 -5.17 -14.84 8.85
N ALA A 268 -5.30 -15.56 7.72
CA ALA A 268 -4.23 -15.71 6.73
C ALA A 268 -3.93 -14.42 5.96
N ASN A 269 -4.91 -13.53 5.82
CA ASN A 269 -4.77 -12.22 5.18
C ASN A 269 -6.00 -11.38 5.51
N LEU A 270 -5.85 -10.07 5.70
CA LEU A 270 -7.00 -9.18 5.90
C LEU A 270 -8.02 -9.24 4.75
N LEU A 271 -7.58 -9.51 3.52
CA LEU A 271 -8.45 -9.63 2.34
C LEU A 271 -9.46 -10.79 2.42
N VAL A 272 -9.25 -11.78 3.29
CA VAL A 272 -10.17 -12.92 3.46
C VAL A 272 -11.00 -12.86 4.73
N ASP A 273 -10.90 -11.77 5.50
CA ASP A 273 -11.92 -11.47 6.51
C ASP A 273 -13.28 -11.23 5.82
N PRO A 274 -14.40 -11.77 6.33
CA PRO A 274 -15.69 -11.68 5.64
C PRO A 274 -16.17 -10.26 5.31
N GLU A 275 -15.87 -9.28 6.18
CA GLU A 275 -16.33 -7.90 5.97
C GLU A 275 -15.47 -7.21 4.90
N PHE A 276 -14.14 -7.32 5.01
CA PHE A 276 -13.25 -6.77 3.99
C PHE A 276 -13.42 -7.46 2.63
N ALA A 277 -13.58 -8.78 2.60
CA ALA A 277 -13.81 -9.52 1.37
C ALA A 277 -15.06 -9.02 0.63
N LYS A 278 -16.16 -8.77 1.37
CA LYS A 278 -17.41 -8.20 0.81
C LYS A 278 -17.16 -6.83 0.19
N GLU A 279 -16.41 -5.96 0.86
CA GLU A 279 -16.11 -4.63 0.34
C GLU A 279 -15.19 -4.64 -0.87
N MET A 280 -14.19 -5.52 -0.89
CA MET A 280 -13.33 -5.70 -2.06
C MET A 280 -14.15 -6.11 -3.28
N VAL A 281 -15.12 -7.02 -3.12
CA VAL A 281 -16.05 -7.42 -4.20
C VAL A 281 -16.91 -6.25 -4.68
N GLN A 282 -17.41 -5.42 -3.76
CA GLN A 282 -18.24 -4.26 -4.09
C GLN A 282 -17.46 -3.16 -4.83
N ARG A 283 -16.19 -2.93 -4.44
CA ARG A 283 -15.40 -1.77 -4.90
C ARG A 283 -14.51 -2.06 -6.09
N GLN A 284 -14.18 -3.33 -6.36
CA GLN A 284 -13.21 -3.66 -7.42
C GLN A 284 -13.57 -3.11 -8.80
N ALA A 285 -14.86 -2.95 -9.11
CA ALA A 285 -15.28 -2.41 -10.40
C ALA A 285 -14.94 -0.91 -10.53
N ALA A 286 -15.20 -0.11 -9.49
CA ALA A 286 -14.79 1.29 -9.41
C ALA A 286 -13.28 1.43 -9.48
N TRP A 287 -12.59 0.60 -8.69
CA TRP A 287 -11.14 0.57 -8.66
C TRP A 287 -10.49 0.32 -10.02
N ARG A 288 -11.00 -0.66 -10.79
CA ARG A 288 -10.54 -0.93 -12.16
C ARG A 288 -10.80 0.23 -13.11
N ARG A 289 -11.93 0.93 -12.97
CA ARG A 289 -12.23 2.10 -13.79
C ARG A 289 -11.23 3.22 -13.54
N VAL A 290 -10.89 3.50 -12.28
CA VAL A 290 -9.89 4.51 -11.92
C VAL A 290 -8.52 4.15 -12.48
N VAL A 291 -8.03 2.94 -12.20
CA VAL A 291 -6.70 2.50 -12.68
C VAL A 291 -6.65 2.49 -14.21
N GLY A 292 -7.70 1.97 -14.87
CA GLY A 292 -7.78 1.95 -16.32
C GLY A 292 -7.82 3.34 -16.94
N LEU A 293 -8.61 4.25 -16.36
CA LEU A 293 -8.72 5.63 -16.83
C LEU A 293 -7.42 6.41 -16.63
N ALA A 294 -6.77 6.27 -15.46
CA ALA A 294 -5.48 6.90 -15.20
C ALA A 294 -4.42 6.47 -16.22
N ILE A 295 -4.29 5.16 -16.46
CA ILE A 295 -3.38 4.62 -17.48
C ILE A 295 -3.72 5.15 -18.89
N GLN A 296 -5.00 5.15 -19.27
CA GLN A 296 -5.44 5.69 -20.56
C GLN A 296 -5.11 7.17 -20.73
N LYS A 297 -5.09 7.93 -19.62
CA LYS A 297 -4.79 9.36 -19.59
C LYS A 297 -3.33 9.71 -19.32
N GLY A 298 -2.44 8.70 -19.23
CA GLY A 298 -1.03 8.92 -18.94
C GLY A 298 -0.75 9.37 -17.50
N ILE A 299 -1.72 9.23 -16.58
CA ILE A 299 -1.56 9.55 -15.17
C ILE A 299 -1.05 8.33 -14.41
N SER A 300 0.08 8.49 -13.72
CA SER A 300 0.75 7.40 -13.01
C SER A 300 0.10 7.14 -11.65
N VAL A 301 -0.43 5.94 -11.46
CA VAL A 301 -1.06 5.48 -10.20
C VAL A 301 -0.41 4.19 -9.68
N PRO A 302 0.91 4.20 -9.39
CA PRO A 302 1.66 2.98 -9.09
C PRO A 302 1.17 2.28 -7.82
N GLY A 303 0.79 3.01 -6.77
CA GLY A 303 0.25 2.46 -5.53
C GLY A 303 -1.11 1.79 -5.73
N MET A 304 -2.06 2.46 -6.40
CA MET A 304 -3.39 1.90 -6.69
C MET A 304 -3.30 0.70 -7.66
N SER A 305 -2.44 0.80 -8.69
CA SER A 305 -2.22 -0.29 -9.65
C SER A 305 -1.57 -1.51 -9.00
N ALA A 306 -0.50 -1.31 -8.22
CA ALA A 306 0.17 -2.38 -7.47
C ALA A 306 -0.77 -3.06 -6.47
N SER A 307 -1.60 -2.29 -5.80
CA SER A 307 -2.63 -2.80 -4.89
C SER A 307 -3.67 -3.66 -5.63
N LEU A 308 -4.12 -3.23 -6.81
CA LEU A 308 -5.07 -3.99 -7.64
C LEU A 308 -4.46 -5.32 -8.12
N GLN A 309 -3.21 -5.27 -8.56
CA GLN A 309 -2.47 -6.47 -8.98
C GLN A 309 -2.23 -7.43 -7.81
N TYR A 310 -1.96 -6.91 -6.60
CA TYR A 310 -1.87 -7.72 -5.39
C TYR A 310 -3.17 -8.47 -5.11
N PHE A 311 -4.31 -7.76 -5.14
CA PHE A 311 -5.63 -8.37 -4.98
C PHE A 311 -5.92 -9.43 -6.06
N ASP A 312 -5.68 -9.12 -7.33
CA ASP A 312 -5.93 -10.02 -8.45
C ASP A 312 -5.03 -11.26 -8.45
N THR A 313 -3.78 -11.10 -8.01
CA THR A 313 -2.85 -12.22 -7.85
C THR A 313 -3.27 -13.10 -6.68
N TYR A 314 -3.58 -12.49 -5.53
CA TYR A 314 -3.90 -13.24 -4.30
C TYR A 314 -5.20 -14.04 -4.40
N ARG A 315 -6.22 -13.54 -5.10
CA ARG A 315 -7.54 -14.19 -5.20
C ARG A 315 -7.62 -15.33 -6.23
N ARG A 316 -6.57 -15.57 -7.02
CA ARG A 316 -6.60 -16.55 -8.11
C ARG A 316 -5.98 -17.88 -7.67
N GLY A 317 -6.78 -18.95 -7.71
CA GLY A 317 -6.28 -20.31 -7.42
C GLY A 317 -5.26 -20.87 -8.43
N ARG A 318 -5.11 -20.25 -9.62
CA ARG A 318 -4.06 -20.58 -10.60
C ARG A 318 -3.44 -19.31 -11.19
N LEU A 319 -2.13 -19.21 -11.07
CA LEU A 319 -1.27 -18.13 -11.58
C LEU A 319 -0.42 -18.63 -12.75
N PRO A 320 0.11 -17.73 -13.61
CA PRO A 320 0.98 -18.10 -14.73
C PRO A 320 2.39 -18.59 -14.31
N ALA A 321 2.64 -18.78 -13.01
CA ALA A 321 3.91 -19.27 -12.48
C ALA A 321 4.26 -20.69 -12.97
N ASN A 322 3.30 -21.45 -13.49
CA ASN A 322 3.56 -22.71 -14.17
C ASN A 322 4.48 -22.55 -15.39
N LEU A 323 4.36 -21.45 -16.16
CA LEU A 323 5.25 -21.17 -17.27
C LEU A 323 6.64 -20.78 -16.79
N VAL A 324 6.74 -19.98 -15.72
CA VAL A 324 8.02 -19.61 -15.09
C VAL A 324 8.74 -20.86 -14.60
N GLN A 325 8.04 -21.78 -13.95
CA GLN A 325 8.59 -23.08 -13.54
C GLN A 325 9.08 -23.90 -14.74
N ALA A 326 8.31 -23.95 -15.83
CA ALA A 326 8.72 -24.64 -17.05
C ALA A 326 9.99 -24.01 -17.67
N GLN A 327 10.07 -22.68 -17.72
CA GLN A 327 11.27 -21.97 -18.20
C GLN A 327 12.50 -22.29 -17.35
N ARG A 328 12.37 -22.24 -16.01
CA ARG A 328 13.45 -22.56 -15.07
C ARG A 328 13.94 -24.00 -15.23
N ASP A 329 13.03 -24.95 -15.40
CA ASP A 329 13.43 -26.34 -15.67
C ASP A 329 14.06 -26.49 -17.07
N TYR A 330 13.58 -25.74 -18.07
CA TYR A 330 14.11 -25.76 -19.43
C TYR A 330 15.59 -25.35 -19.49
N PHE A 331 15.93 -24.15 -19.01
CA PHE A 331 17.30 -23.63 -19.16
C PHE A 331 18.25 -24.12 -18.06
N GLY A 332 17.72 -24.51 -16.89
CA GLY A 332 18.53 -24.71 -15.68
C GLY A 332 18.30 -26.03 -14.95
N ALA A 333 17.45 -26.93 -15.47
CA ALA A 333 17.09 -28.19 -14.81
C ALA A 333 16.65 -28.03 -13.34
N HIS A 334 15.99 -26.90 -13.04
CA HIS A 334 15.55 -26.56 -11.68
C HIS A 334 14.39 -27.41 -11.16
N THR A 335 13.88 -28.35 -11.95
CA THR A 335 12.72 -29.19 -11.65
C THR A 335 11.41 -28.42 -11.45
N TYR A 336 10.30 -29.13 -11.45
CA TYR A 336 8.97 -28.60 -11.15
C TYR A 336 8.07 -29.65 -10.50
N GLU A 337 7.04 -29.21 -9.78
CA GLU A 337 5.99 -30.06 -9.23
C GLU A 337 4.77 -30.10 -10.17
N ARG A 338 3.91 -31.11 -10.01
CA ARG A 338 2.70 -31.27 -10.83
C ARG A 338 1.43 -31.25 -9.99
N ILE A 339 0.33 -30.86 -10.63
CA ILE A 339 -0.99 -30.79 -9.99
C ILE A 339 -1.73 -32.13 -9.95
N ASP A 340 -1.27 -33.13 -10.72
CA ASP A 340 -1.91 -34.42 -10.91
C ASP A 340 -1.21 -35.56 -10.15
N ARG A 341 -0.04 -35.31 -9.55
CA ARG A 341 0.72 -36.28 -8.76
C ARG A 341 1.84 -35.62 -7.95
N PRO A 342 2.17 -36.16 -6.76
CA PRO A 342 3.25 -35.64 -5.92
C PRO A 342 4.63 -36.00 -6.48
N GLY A 343 5.60 -35.12 -6.27
CA GLY A 343 7.01 -35.33 -6.61
C GLY A 343 7.65 -34.16 -7.35
N SER A 344 8.96 -34.26 -7.55
CA SER A 344 9.76 -33.32 -8.34
C SER A 344 10.11 -33.95 -9.69
N TYR A 345 9.92 -33.18 -10.76
CA TYR A 345 10.06 -33.64 -12.14
C TYR A 345 11.03 -32.75 -12.90
N HIS A 346 11.90 -33.36 -13.69
CA HIS A 346 12.69 -32.69 -14.72
C HIS A 346 12.21 -33.15 -16.10
N THR A 347 12.27 -32.28 -17.10
CA THR A 347 11.92 -32.60 -18.48
C THR A 347 13.06 -32.26 -19.43
N GLU A 348 13.39 -33.17 -20.35
CA GLU A 348 14.34 -32.90 -21.44
C GLU A 348 13.64 -32.08 -22.55
N TRP A 349 13.37 -30.80 -22.27
CA TRP A 349 12.49 -29.97 -23.09
C TRP A 349 12.95 -29.81 -24.54
N SER A 350 14.26 -29.54 -24.76
CA SER A 350 14.82 -29.34 -26.10
C SER A 350 14.67 -30.58 -26.99
N LYS A 351 14.82 -31.77 -26.41
CA LYS A 351 14.63 -33.05 -27.10
C LYS A 351 13.19 -33.27 -27.51
N LEU A 352 12.24 -32.96 -26.63
CA LEU A 352 10.81 -33.08 -26.91
C LEU A 352 10.33 -32.05 -27.95
N ALA A 353 10.77 -30.80 -27.83
CA ALA A 353 10.42 -29.74 -28.78
C ALA A 353 10.90 -30.08 -30.21
N ARG A 354 12.17 -30.50 -30.36
CA ARG A 354 12.69 -30.95 -31.66
C ARG A 354 11.90 -32.14 -32.22
N LYS A 355 11.57 -33.13 -31.38
CA LYS A 355 10.77 -34.29 -31.81
C LYS A 355 9.38 -33.88 -32.31
N ALA A 356 8.76 -32.88 -31.69
CA ALA A 356 7.46 -32.35 -32.13
C ALA A 356 7.56 -31.68 -33.51
N GLU A 357 8.61 -30.89 -33.77
CA GLU A 357 8.85 -30.27 -35.08
C GLU A 357 9.08 -31.29 -36.20
N TYR A 358 9.86 -32.35 -35.93
CA TYR A 358 10.04 -33.45 -36.89
C TYR A 358 8.73 -34.19 -37.20
N SER A 359 7.81 -34.26 -36.24
CA SER A 359 6.53 -34.95 -36.38
C SER A 359 5.50 -34.10 -37.14
N SER A 360 5.51 -32.78 -36.97
CA SER A 360 4.60 -31.85 -37.68
C SER A 360 4.99 -31.60 -39.14
N ASN A 361 6.27 -31.78 -39.49
CA ASN A 361 6.76 -31.61 -40.87
C ASN A 361 6.53 -32.82 -41.78
N ARG A 362 5.99 -33.94 -41.28
CA ARG A 362 5.45 -35.00 -42.12
C ARG A 362 4.01 -34.63 -42.52
N LYS A 363 3.82 -34.16 -43.76
CA LYS A 363 2.47 -34.16 -44.37
C LYS A 363 1.90 -35.59 -44.31
N PRO A 364 0.60 -35.80 -44.06
CA PRO A 364 0.02 -37.12 -44.17
C PRO A 364 0.23 -37.62 -45.60
N GLU A 365 0.90 -38.76 -45.75
CA GLU A 365 0.96 -39.46 -47.03
C GLU A 365 -0.48 -39.84 -47.40
N VAL A 366 -0.94 -39.34 -48.55
CA VAL A 366 -2.25 -39.63 -49.16
C VAL A 366 -2.22 -41.03 -49.76
#